data_AF-A0A1L4C146-F1
#
_entry.id   AF-A0A1L4C146-F1
#
_cell.length_a   1.000
_cell.length_b   1.000
_cell.length_c   1.000
_cell.angle_alpha   90.00
_cell.angle_beta   90.00
_cell.angle_gamma   90.00
#
_symmetry.space_group_name_H-M   'P 1'
#
loop_
_entity.id
_entity.type
_entity.pdbx_description
1 polymer ?
#
loop_
_entity_poly.entity_id
_entity_poly.type
_entity_poly.pdbx_seq_one_letter_code
_entity_poly.pdbx_strand_id
1 'polypeptide(L)'
;MEISSDIAQEIVLQLKNVLSQEINFMNSKSIIIASTDKNRIDHYHSGAATVLATKKPLVIDDSKSYIGSKHGINMPIDYFALTGPSISNPSPPIHESSPPLLSARICTSRQSIRTSSPLTSLFYV
;
A
#
# COMPACT_ATOMS: atom_id res chain seq x y z
N MET A 1 14.48 -8.47 -3.00
CA MET A 1 14.86 -7.12 -2.55
C MET A 1 13.61 -6.46 -2.00
N GLU A 2 13.65 -5.83 -0.83
CA GLU A 2 12.49 -5.10 -0.28
C GLU A 2 12.94 -3.69 0.12
N ILE A 3 12.00 -2.75 0.15
CA ILE A 3 12.23 -1.41 0.67
C ILE A 3 12.51 -1.49 2.18
N SER A 4 13.45 -0.69 2.70
CA SER A 4 13.69 -0.65 4.14
C SER A 4 12.52 0.03 4.86
N SER A 5 12.32 -0.33 6.14
CA SER A 5 11.30 0.30 6.99
C SER A 5 11.48 1.81 7.09
N ASP A 6 12.72 2.29 7.11
CA ASP A 6 13.03 3.72 7.25
C ASP A 6 12.56 4.51 6.04
N ILE A 7 12.86 4.02 4.83
CA ILE A 7 12.41 4.65 3.59
C ILE A 7 10.88 4.55 3.47
N ALA A 8 10.30 3.39 3.79
CA ALA A 8 8.85 3.22 3.79
C ALA A 8 8.16 4.19 4.77
N GLN A 9 8.77 4.44 5.93
CA GLN A 9 8.25 5.38 6.93
C GLN A 9 8.36 6.83 6.45
N GLU A 10 9.44 7.20 5.77
CA GLU A 10 9.57 8.51 5.14
C GLU A 10 8.46 8.75 4.10
N ILE A 11 8.23 7.78 3.20
CA ILE A 11 7.15 7.84 2.21
C ILE A 11 5.79 8.02 2.90
N VAL A 12 5.49 7.23 3.92
CA VAL A 12 4.23 7.32 4.67
C VAL A 12 4.04 8.70 5.29
N LEU A 13 5.09 9.28 5.86
CA LEU A 13 5.03 10.62 6.48
C LEU A 13 4.87 11.73 5.44
N GLN A 14 5.55 11.64 4.30
CA GLN A 14 5.36 12.58 3.20
C GLN A 14 3.93 12.53 2.67
N LEU A 15 3.37 11.34 2.46
CA LEU A 15 1.99 11.16 1.99
C LEU A 15 0.95 11.62 3.03
N LYS A 16 1.24 11.47 4.33
CA LYS A 16 0.34 11.96 5.41
C LYS A 16 0.07 13.45 5.26
N ASN A 17 1.10 14.24 4.94
CA ASN A 17 0.99 15.69 4.78
C ASN A 17 0.14 16.09 3.57
N VAL A 18 0.06 15.24 2.55
CA VAL A 18 -0.72 15.49 1.32
C VAL A 18 -2.16 15.01 1.47
N LEU A 19 -2.36 13.81 2.03
CA LEU A 19 -3.66 13.12 2.02
C LEU A 19 -4.48 13.31 3.30
N SER A 20 -3.86 13.77 4.40
CA SER A 20 -4.49 13.90 5.73
C SER A 20 -5.24 12.64 6.18
N GLN A 21 -4.76 11.46 5.74
CA GLN A 21 -5.35 10.15 6.02
C GLN A 21 -4.33 9.27 6.73
N GLU A 22 -4.83 8.24 7.43
CA GLU A 22 -3.95 7.23 8.03
C GLU A 22 -3.46 6.28 6.94
N ILE A 23 -2.14 6.06 6.86
CA ILE A 23 -1.51 5.29 5.79
C ILE A 23 -0.71 4.16 6.41
N ASN A 24 -0.76 2.98 5.80
CA ASN A 24 0.05 1.83 6.18
C ASN A 24 0.79 1.32 4.94
N PHE A 25 2.04 0.95 5.13
CA PHE A 25 2.85 0.33 4.09
C PHE A 25 3.23 -1.07 4.53
N MET A 26 3.01 -2.06 3.66
CA MET A 26 3.18 -3.48 3.96
C MET A 26 4.22 -4.12 3.04
N ASN A 27 5.05 -5.00 3.61
CA ASN A 27 6.01 -5.80 2.85
C ASN A 27 5.34 -7.00 2.14
N SER A 28 6.13 -7.80 1.42
CA SER A 28 5.62 -8.97 0.69
C SER A 28 5.04 -10.07 1.61
N LYS A 29 5.34 -10.01 2.91
CA LYS A 29 4.79 -10.90 3.95
C LYS A 29 3.49 -10.35 4.57
N SER A 30 2.93 -9.27 4.03
CA SER A 30 1.72 -8.62 4.54
C SER A 30 1.87 -8.07 5.98
N ILE A 31 3.10 -7.76 6.38
CA ILE A 31 3.41 -7.12 7.66
C ILE A 31 3.54 -5.62 7.43
N ILE A 32 2.92 -4.82 8.31
CA ILE A 32 3.03 -3.37 8.29
C ILE A 32 4.44 -2.97 8.71
N ILE A 33 5.22 -2.44 7.78
CA ILE A 33 6.60 -1.99 8.00
C ILE A 33 6.72 -0.48 8.19
N ALA A 34 5.66 0.27 7.85
CA ALA A 34 5.56 1.70 8.12
C ALA A 34 4.10 2.12 8.30
N SER A 35 3.85 3.08 9.18
CA SER A 35 2.49 3.56 9.46
C SER A 35 2.48 4.98 10.01
N THR A 36 1.37 5.69 9.76
CA THR A 36 1.04 6.93 10.46
C THR A 36 0.56 6.69 11.90
N ASP A 37 0.12 5.47 12.21
CA ASP A 37 -0.25 4.97 13.54
C ASP A 37 0.80 3.96 13.99
N LYS A 38 1.79 4.39 14.77
CA LYS A 38 2.95 3.57 15.15
C LYS A 38 2.57 2.25 15.85
N ASN A 39 1.42 2.18 16.49
CA ASN A 39 0.93 0.96 17.15
C ASN A 39 0.60 -0.16 16.17
N ARG A 40 0.56 0.15 14.87
CA ARG A 40 0.24 -0.78 13.79
C ARG A 40 1.47 -1.46 13.21
N ILE A 41 2.66 -0.92 13.44
CA ILE A 41 3.91 -1.51 12.93
C ILE A 41 4.05 -2.94 13.48
N ASP A 42 4.63 -3.83 12.67
CA ASP A 42 4.80 -5.26 12.95
C ASP A 42 3.52 -6.10 13.05
N HIS A 43 2.35 -5.50 12.77
CA HIS A 43 1.09 -6.25 12.72
C HIS A 43 0.82 -6.78 11.31
N TYR A 44 0.23 -7.98 11.26
CA TYR A 44 -0.25 -8.60 10.03
C TYR A 44 -1.53 -7.91 9.53
N HIS A 45 -1.64 -7.75 8.20
CA HIS A 45 -2.78 -7.14 7.53
C HIS A 45 -3.33 -8.06 6.44
N SER A 46 -4.43 -8.77 6.68
CA SER A 46 -4.90 -9.79 5.73
C SER A 46 -5.39 -9.21 4.40
N GLY A 47 -5.84 -7.95 4.38
CA GLY A 47 -6.15 -7.25 3.13
C GLY A 47 -4.93 -7.05 2.22
N ALA A 48 -3.72 -6.97 2.80
CA ALA A 48 -2.48 -6.87 2.03
C ALA A 48 -2.18 -8.20 1.33
N ALA A 49 -2.42 -9.33 2.01
CA ALA A 49 -2.24 -10.66 1.43
C ALA A 49 -3.13 -10.85 0.20
N THR A 50 -4.38 -10.38 0.25
CA THR A 50 -5.29 -10.40 -0.91
C THR A 50 -4.77 -9.56 -2.06
N VAL A 51 -4.31 -8.33 -1.80
CA VAL A 51 -3.75 -7.45 -2.84
C VAL A 51 -2.50 -8.04 -3.47
N LEU A 52 -1.58 -8.57 -2.66
CA LEU A 52 -0.35 -9.19 -3.14
C LEU A 52 -0.63 -10.44 -3.99
N ALA A 53 -1.61 -11.26 -3.59
CA ALA A 53 -2.00 -12.46 -4.34
C ALA A 53 -2.70 -12.13 -5.67
N THR A 54 -3.58 -11.12 -5.66
CA THR A 54 -4.42 -10.78 -6.83
C THR A 54 -3.78 -9.77 -7.76
N LYS A 55 -2.79 -9.01 -7.28
CA LYS A 55 -2.20 -7.83 -7.93
C LYS A 55 -3.25 -6.77 -8.30
N LYS A 56 -4.38 -6.73 -7.58
CA LYS A 56 -5.49 -5.82 -7.84
C LYS A 56 -5.78 -4.95 -6.61
N PRO A 57 -6.29 -3.72 -6.79
CA PRO A 57 -6.82 -2.92 -5.70
C PRO A 57 -7.90 -3.67 -4.91
N LEU A 58 -7.91 -3.46 -3.59
CA LEU A 58 -8.94 -3.99 -2.69
C LEU A 58 -9.53 -2.84 -1.86
N VAL A 59 -10.83 -2.63 -2.02
CA VAL A 59 -11.61 -1.73 -1.15
C VAL A 59 -12.14 -2.55 0.03
N ILE A 60 -11.85 -2.09 1.25
CA ILE A 60 -12.35 -2.68 2.49
C ILE A 60 -13.39 -1.72 3.08
N ASP A 61 -14.65 -2.10 3.00
CA ASP A 61 -15.79 -1.34 3.51
C ASP A 61 -16.14 -1.72 4.97
N ASP A 62 -15.93 -2.98 5.36
CA ASP A 62 -16.02 -3.48 6.73
C ASP A 62 -14.68 -4.02 7.25
N SER A 63 -14.27 -3.55 8.43
CA SER A 63 -13.08 -4.01 9.15
C SER A 63 -13.13 -5.47 9.60
N LYS A 64 -14.30 -6.12 9.63
CA LYS A 64 -14.43 -7.52 10.08
C LYS A 64 -14.06 -8.54 9.00
N SER A 65 -14.13 -8.16 7.73
CA SER A 65 -13.89 -9.06 6.59
C SER A 65 -12.41 -9.46 6.46
N TYR A 66 -11.50 -8.66 7.04
CA TYR A 66 -10.06 -8.86 6.91
C TYR A 66 -9.36 -8.58 8.25
N ILE A 67 -8.78 -9.62 8.86
CA ILE A 67 -8.05 -9.56 10.12
C ILE A 67 -6.96 -8.48 10.06
N GLY A 68 -6.89 -7.66 11.12
CA GLY A 68 -5.94 -6.56 11.25
C GLY A 68 -6.20 -5.38 10.31
N SER A 69 -7.22 -5.45 9.45
CA SER A 69 -7.53 -4.41 8.47
C SER A 69 -8.51 -3.39 9.05
N LYS A 70 -8.32 -2.13 8.66
CA LYS A 70 -9.28 -1.05 8.90
C LYS A 70 -9.88 -0.66 7.53
N HIS A 71 -11.01 0.03 7.56
CA HIS A 71 -11.67 0.55 6.37
C HIS A 71 -10.72 1.37 5.47
N GLY A 72 -10.81 1.23 4.15
CA GLY A 72 -9.96 1.97 3.22
C GLY A 72 -9.63 1.21 1.94
N ILE A 73 -8.68 1.76 1.18
CA ILE A 73 -8.26 1.23 -0.12
C ILE A 73 -6.85 0.67 0.03
N ASN A 74 -6.65 -0.58 -0.36
CA ASN A 74 -5.35 -1.24 -0.42
C ASN A 74 -4.93 -1.37 -1.89
N MET A 75 -3.75 -0.87 -2.22
CA MET A 75 -3.22 -0.83 -3.58
C MET A 75 -1.96 -1.71 -3.67
N PRO A 76 -1.79 -2.48 -4.76
CA PRO A 76 -0.52 -3.11 -5.06
C PRO A 76 0.49 -2.01 -5.43
N ILE A 77 1.74 -2.18 -5.02
CA ILE A 77 2.83 -1.29 -5.38
C ILE A 77 3.95 -2.12 -6.00
N ASP A 78 4.30 -1.77 -7.23
CA ASP A 78 5.49 -2.28 -7.87
C ASP A 78 6.73 -1.62 -7.30
N TYR A 79 7.68 -2.43 -6.83
CA TYR A 79 8.94 -1.95 -6.27
C TYR A 79 9.67 -0.98 -7.22
N PHE A 80 9.70 -1.28 -8.52
CA PHE A 80 10.35 -0.43 -9.52
C PHE A 80 9.71 0.94 -9.67
N ALA A 81 8.42 1.08 -9.37
CA ALA A 81 7.75 2.38 -9.38
C ALA A 81 8.27 3.28 -8.24
N LEU A 82 8.80 2.72 -7.15
CA LEU A 82 9.32 3.47 -6.01
C LEU A 82 10.80 3.83 -6.16
N THR A 83 11.60 2.97 -6.79
CA THR A 83 13.05 3.17 -6.88
C THR A 83 13.51 3.88 -8.15
N GLY A 84 12.59 4.16 -9.08
CA GLY A 84 12.89 4.69 -10.40
C GLY A 84 13.77 3.75 -11.26
N PRO A 85 13.96 4.06 -12.56
CA PRO A 85 14.93 3.37 -13.39
C PRO A 85 16.33 3.74 -12.92
N SER A 86 16.98 2.86 -12.17
CA SER A 86 18.39 2.99 -11.88
C SER A 86 19.18 2.74 -13.17
N ILE A 87 19.85 3.75 -13.70
CA ILE A 87 20.78 3.64 -14.85
C ILE A 87 21.90 2.60 -14.63
N SER A 88 22.12 2.18 -13.38
CA SER A 88 23.05 1.12 -12.97
C SER A 88 22.43 -0.27 -12.80
N ASN A 89 21.10 -0.39 -12.87
CA ASN A 89 20.40 -1.66 -12.72
C ASN A 89 19.67 -1.95 -14.04
N PRO A 90 20.25 -2.78 -14.93
CA PRO A 90 19.59 -3.13 -16.18
C PRO A 90 18.21 -3.70 -15.87
N SER A 91 17.24 -3.40 -16.74
CA SER A 91 15.88 -3.95 -16.66
C SER A 91 15.94 -5.43 -16.25
N PRO A 92 15.09 -5.88 -15.31
CA PRO A 92 15.13 -7.26 -14.83
C PRO A 92 15.11 -8.20 -16.04
N PRO A 93 15.92 -9.25 -16.07
CA PRO A 93 15.84 -10.24 -17.13
C PRO A 93 14.38 -10.65 -17.29
N ILE A 94 13.91 -10.72 -18.53
CA ILE A 94 12.53 -11.07 -18.95
C ILE A 94 11.98 -12.40 -18.38
N HIS A 95 12.77 -13.11 -17.57
CA HIS A 95 12.44 -14.34 -16.87
C HIS A 95 12.53 -14.24 -15.33
N GLU A 96 12.81 -13.07 -14.75
CA GLU A 96 12.83 -12.93 -13.30
C GLU A 96 11.40 -13.01 -12.76
N SER A 97 11.17 -14.04 -11.94
CA SER A 97 9.86 -14.49 -11.47
C SER A 97 9.18 -13.44 -10.60
N SER A 98 8.48 -12.49 -11.22
CA SER A 98 7.73 -11.37 -10.61
C SER A 98 8.55 -10.52 -9.64
N PRO A 99 8.71 -9.21 -9.87
CA PRO A 99 9.34 -8.35 -8.87
C PRO A 99 8.61 -8.43 -7.52
N PRO A 100 9.35 -8.19 -6.42
CA PRO A 100 8.77 -8.16 -5.08
C PRO A 100 7.67 -7.10 -5.05
N LEU A 101 6.42 -7.57 -4.96
CA LEU A 101 5.24 -6.73 -4.86
C LEU A 101 5.09 -6.28 -3.41
N LEU A 102 4.82 -4.99 -3.25
CA LEU A 102 4.50 -4.35 -1.99
C LEU A 102 3.01 -3.99 -2.01
N SER A 103 2.49 -3.56 -0.87
CA SER A 103 1.16 -2.93 -0.86
C SER A 103 1.13 -1.77 0.11
N ALA A 104 0.34 -0.75 -0.24
CA ALA A 104 0.01 0.32 0.69
C ALA A 104 -1.49 0.40 0.87
N ARG A 105 -1.90 0.81 2.06
CA ARG A 105 -3.28 1.10 2.39
C ARG A 105 -3.43 2.55 2.76
N ILE A 106 -4.42 3.19 2.15
CA ILE A 106 -4.91 4.50 2.53
C ILE A 106 -6.24 4.31 3.27
N CYS A 107 -6.29 4.74 4.54
CA CYS A 107 -7.49 4.68 5.37
C CYS A 107 -8.41 5.85 5.03
N THR A 108 -9.51 5.57 4.34
CA THR A 108 -10.56 6.56 4.11
C THR A 108 -11.40 6.74 5.37
N SER A 109 -11.79 7.97 5.70
CA SER A 109 -12.81 8.18 6.74
C SER A 109 -14.17 7.79 6.17
N ARG A 110 -15.12 7.32 7.02
CA ARG A 110 -16.50 7.03 6.58
C ARG A 110 -17.19 8.19 5.86
N GLN A 111 -16.69 9.42 6.03
CA GLN A 111 -17.19 10.61 5.35
C GLN A 111 -16.74 10.73 3.88
N SER A 112 -15.57 10.21 3.49
CA SER A 112 -15.05 10.43 2.12
C SER A 112 -15.67 9.47 1.07
N ILE A 113 -16.32 8.39 1.49
CA ILE A 113 -17.01 7.47 0.57
C ILE A 113 -18.37 8.02 0.13
N ARG A 114 -18.91 9.03 0.81
CA ARG A 114 -20.21 9.65 0.45
C ARG A 114 -20.10 10.97 -0.30
N THR A 115 -18.91 11.48 -0.58
CA THR A 115 -18.78 12.73 -1.33
C THR A 115 -18.52 12.44 -2.80
N SER A 116 -19.54 12.72 -3.61
CA SER A 116 -19.50 12.88 -5.06
C SER A 116 -18.42 13.89 -5.47
N SER A 117 -17.16 13.46 -5.52
CA SER A 117 -16.07 14.22 -6.11
C SER A 117 -15.55 13.47 -7.35
N PRO A 118 -15.26 14.17 -8.46
CA PRO A 118 -14.84 13.54 -9.71
C PRO A 118 -13.46 12.85 -9.61
N LEU A 119 -12.75 12.97 -8.49
CA LEU A 119 -11.47 12.31 -8.25
C LEU A 119 -11.60 10.81 -7.94
N THR A 120 -12.83 10.31 -7.71
CA THR A 120 -13.08 8.87 -7.50
C THR A 120 -12.74 8.02 -8.73
N SER A 121 -12.66 8.62 -9.92
CA SER A 121 -12.23 7.93 -11.14
C SER A 121 -10.72 7.72 -11.27
N LEU A 122 -9.88 8.33 -10.43
CA LEU A 122 -8.43 8.20 -10.56
C LEU A 122 -7.85 6.94 -9.90
N PHE A 123 -8.65 6.24 -9.08
CA PHE A 123 -8.26 5.00 -8.40
C PHE A 123 -8.93 3.74 -8.98
N TYR A 124 -9.59 3.86 -10.15
CA TYR A 124 -10.39 2.81 -10.79
C TYR A 124 -9.94 2.48 -12.24
N VAL A 125 -8.65 2.68 -12.54
CA VAL A 125 -8.03 2.22 -13.79
C VAL A 125 -7.24 0.93 -13.54
#